data_AF-A0A936DW45-F1
#
_entry.id   AF-A0A936DW45-F1
#
_cell.length_a   1.000
_cell.length_b   1.000
_cell.length_c   1.000
_cell.angle_alpha   90.00
_cell.angle_beta   90.00
_cell.angle_gamma   90.00
#
_symmetry.space_group_name_H-M   'P 1'
#
loop_
_entity.id
_entity.type
_entity.pdbx_description
1 polymer ?
#
loop_
_entity_poly.entity_id
_entity_poly.type
_entity_poly.pdbx_seq_one_letter_code
_entity_poly.pdbx_strand_id
1 'polypeptide(L)' 'MKPNATLHLKTDDQTLYEFTLEVLKNRTDYKILEHFNDIYKLTEIPAILQLKTHYEMKHLEDGRLIKYIQFQSIKK' A
#
# COMPACT_ATOMS: atom_id res chain seq x y z
N MET A 1 0.51 -19.39 2.24
CA MET A 1 -0.46 -18.31 2.50
C MET A 1 -1.85 -18.92 2.57
N LYS A 2 -2.74 -18.42 3.44
CA LYS A 2 -4.14 -18.86 3.43
C LYS A 2 -4.77 -18.48 2.07
N PRO A 3 -5.75 -19.25 1.56
CA PRO A 3 -6.62 -18.78 0.50
C PRO A 3 -7.11 -17.36 0.77
N ASN A 4 -7.16 -16.53 -0.28
CA ASN A 4 -7.73 -15.17 -0.22
C ASN A 4 -7.06 -14.29 0.85
N ALA A 5 -5.75 -14.48 1.06
CA ALA A 5 -5.01 -13.65 2.00
C ALA A 5 -4.86 -12.24 1.44
N THR A 6 -5.26 -11.25 2.24
CA THR A 6 -5.04 -9.83 1.96
C THR A 6 -3.64 -9.43 2.42
N LEU A 7 -2.90 -8.79 1.53
CA LEU A 7 -1.57 -8.23 1.76
C LEU A 7 -1.67 -6.71 1.72
N HIS A 8 -0.87 -6.09 2.59
CA HIS A 8 -0.81 -4.65 2.78
C HIS A 8 0.65 -4.23 2.64
N LEU A 9 0.96 -3.42 1.64
CA LEU A 9 2.29 -2.82 1.44
C LEU A 9 2.18 -1.33 1.71
N LYS A 10 2.91 -0.83 2.73
CA LYS A 10 3.16 0.60 2.94
C LYS A 10 4.61 0.90 2.58
N THR A 11 4.85 1.93 1.78
CA THR A 11 6.21 2.33 1.38
C THR A 11 6.27 3.83 1.10
N ASP A 12 7.39 4.47 1.39
CA ASP A 12 7.68 5.85 0.99
C ASP A 12 8.39 5.95 -0.37
N ASP A 13 8.89 4.83 -0.91
CA ASP A 13 9.63 4.77 -2.17
C ASP A 13 8.68 4.70 -3.38
N GLN A 14 8.78 5.68 -4.29
CA GLN A 14 8.00 5.73 -5.54
C GLN A 14 8.34 4.57 -6.48
N THR A 15 9.61 4.26 -6.63
CA THR A 15 10.11 3.21 -7.53
C THR A 15 9.57 1.86 -7.12
N LEU A 16 9.63 1.54 -5.81
CA LEU A 16 9.11 0.28 -5.28
C LEU A 16 7.60 0.18 -5.47
N TYR A 17 6.87 1.28 -5.28
CA TYR A 17 5.43 1.34 -5.47
C TYR A 17 5.02 1.06 -6.92
N GLU A 18 5.63 1.76 -7.88
CA GLU A 18 5.35 1.60 -9.31
C GLU A 18 5.71 0.19 -9.80
N PHE A 19 6.90 -0.29 -9.43
CA PHE A 19 7.34 -1.65 -9.73
C PHE A 19 6.34 -2.69 -9.20
N THR A 20 5.89 -2.55 -7.96
CA THR A 20 4.95 -3.49 -7.36
C THR A 20 3.60 -3.48 -8.08
N LEU A 21 3.08 -2.30 -8.44
CA LEU A 21 1.84 -2.19 -9.22
C LEU A 21 1.97 -2.85 -10.59
N GLU A 22 3.09 -2.65 -11.28
CA GLU A 22 3.34 -3.27 -12.58
C GLU A 22 3.41 -4.80 -12.46
N VAL A 23 4.15 -5.32 -11.48
CA VAL A 23 4.22 -6.77 -11.23
C VAL A 23 2.83 -7.34 -10.91
N LEU A 24 2.06 -6.69 -10.05
CA LEU A 24 0.71 -7.15 -9.69
C LEU A 24 -0.25 -7.11 -10.88
N LYS A 25 -0.15 -6.12 -11.78
CA LYS A 25 -0.96 -6.07 -13.01
C LYS A 25 -0.65 -7.21 -13.97
N ASN A 26 0.60 -7.66 -14.02
CA ASN A 26 1.03 -8.77 -14.89
C ASN A 26 0.78 -10.17 -14.27
N ARG A 27 0.32 -10.23 -13.02
CA ARG A 27 0.06 -11.48 -12.31
C ARG A 27 -1.43 -11.79 -12.24
N THR A 28 -1.81 -13.00 -12.65
CA THR A 28 -3.21 -13.46 -12.59
C THR A 28 -3.59 -14.06 -11.23
N ASP A 29 -2.60 -14.34 -10.38
CA ASP A 29 -2.76 -14.95 -9.06
C ASP A 29 -3.00 -13.92 -7.94
N TYR A 30 -2.99 -12.62 -8.27
CA TYR A 30 -3.28 -11.54 -7.35
C TYR A 30 -4.28 -10.54 -7.93
N LYS A 31 -5.09 -9.95 -7.05
CA LYS A 31 -6.01 -8.86 -7.36
C LYS A 31 -5.63 -7.64 -6.54
N ILE A 32 -5.36 -6.51 -7.19
CA ILE A 32 -5.27 -5.23 -6.50
C ILE A 32 -6.68 -4.86 -6.02
N LEU A 33 -6.81 -4.62 -4.72
CA LEU A 33 -8.06 -4.16 -4.11
C LEU A 33 -8.08 -2.63 -4.10
N GLU A 34 -7.03 -2.01 -3.55
CA GLU A 34 -6.92 -0.57 -3.40
C GLU A 34 -5.44 -0.16 -3.46
N HIS A 35 -5.14 1.04 -3.96
CA HIS A 35 -3.81 1.60 -3.87
C HIS A 35 -3.88 3.14 -3.81
N PHE A 36 -2.99 3.74 -3.03
CA PHE A 36 -2.94 5.18 -2.82
C PHE A 36 -1.49 5.64 -2.94
N ASN A 37 -1.24 6.63 -3.80
CA ASN A 37 0.09 7.23 -3.93
C ASN A 37 0.40 8.21 -2.78
N ASP A 38 -0.64 8.62 -2.06
CA ASP A 38 -0.54 9.47 -0.88
C ASP A 38 -1.71 9.14 0.06
N ILE A 39 -1.43 8.41 1.14
CA ILE A 39 -2.45 8.01 2.12
C ILE A 39 -2.98 9.20 2.93
N TYR A 40 -2.25 10.31 3.01
CA TYR A 40 -2.65 11.48 3.81
C TYR A 40 -3.53 12.46 3.03
N LYS A 41 -3.60 12.30 1.69
CA LYS A 41 -4.60 12.96 0.85
C LYS A 41 -5.98 12.31 0.90
N LEU A 42 -6.12 11.16 1.57
CA LEU A 42 -7.40 10.50 1.70
C LEU A 42 -8.30 11.27 2.66
N THR A 43 -9.53 11.52 2.22
CA THR A 43 -10.58 12.11 3.06
C THR A 43 -10.87 11.25 4.29
N GLU A 44 -10.73 9.93 4.15
CA GLU A 44 -10.87 8.97 5.24
C GLU A 44 -9.69 7.97 5.20
N ILE A 45 -8.79 8.08 6.18
CA ILE A 45 -7.65 7.16 6.30
C ILE A 45 -8.15 5.89 7.00
N PRO A 46 -8.02 4.69 6.41
CA PRO A 46 -8.42 3.44 7.04
C PRO A 46 -7.75 3.27 8.41
N ALA A 47 -8.45 2.73 9.41
CA ALA A 47 -7.93 2.60 10.78
C ALA A 47 -6.57 1.87 10.87
N ILE A 48 -6.32 0.90 9.99
CA ILE A 48 -5.03 0.19 9.85
C ILE A 48 -3.88 1.10 9.35
N LEU A 49 -4.23 2.16 8.63
CA LEU A 49 -3.33 3.20 8.12
C LEU A 49 -3.17 4.38 9.09
N GLN A 50 -4.06 4.51 10.08
CA GLN A 50 -3.99 5.56 11.11
C GLN A 50 -2.95 5.28 12.21
N LEU A 51 -2.48 4.04 12.34
CA LEU A 51 -1.44 3.70 13.32
C LEU A 51 -0.10 4.29 12.88
N LYS A 52 0.17 5.52 13.34
CA LYS A 52 1.41 6.25 13.05
C LYS A 52 2.51 5.79 13.99
N THR A 53 3.60 5.30 13.44
CA THR A 53 4.83 5.09 14.21
C THR A 53 5.58 6.42 14.39
N HIS A 54 6.48 6.49 15.37
CA HIS A 54 7.28 7.70 15.64
C HIS A 54 8.07 8.19 14.42
N TYR A 55 8.49 7.27 13.53
CA TYR A 55 9.19 7.61 12.30
C TYR A 55 8.25 8.21 11.24
N GLU A 56 7.00 7.75 11.10
CA GLU A 56 6.04 8.29 10.14
C GLU A 56 5.73 9.78 10.40
N MET A 57 5.73 10.21 11.66
CA MET A 57 5.57 11.64 11.98
C MET A 57 6.72 12.48 11.42
N LYS A 58 7.95 12.00 11.54
CA LYS A 58 9.15 12.71 11.05
C LYS A 58 9.22 12.73 9.52
N HIS A 59 8.74 11.68 8.84
CA HIS A 59 8.68 11.62 7.38
C HIS A 59 7.60 12.54 6.80
N LEU A 60 6.49 12.72 7.52
CA LEU A 60 5.46 13.71 7.18
C LEU A 60 5.98 15.14 7.26
N GLU A 61 6.79 15.46 8.28
CA GLU A 61 7.44 16.77 8.41
C GLU A 61 8.45 17.03 7.28
N ASP A 62 9.05 15.97 6.72
CA ASP A 62 9.98 16.02 5.58
C ASP A 62 9.25 16.08 4.22
N GLY A 63 7.91 16.08 4.20
CA GLY A 63 7.10 16.12 2.98
C GLY A 63 7.07 14.81 2.19
N ARG A 64 7.49 13.70 2.78
CA ARG A 64 7.53 12.39 2.11
C ARG A 64 6.13 11.78 2.00
N LEU A 65 5.73 11.48 0.76
CA LEU A 65 4.45 10.85 0.45
C LEU A 65 4.50 9.36 0.79
N ILE A 66 3.66 8.94 1.75
CA ILE A 66 3.49 7.53 2.09
C ILE A 66 2.48 6.91 1.13
N LYS A 67 2.92 5.84 0.48
CA LYS A 67 2.19 5.08 -0.53
C LYS A 67 1.72 3.78 0.06
N TYR A 68 0.61 3.28 -0.48
CA TYR A 68 -0.01 2.07 0.00
C TYR A 68 -0.59 1.24 -1.15
N ILE A 69 -0.43 -0.07 -1.07
CA ILE A 69 -1.06 -1.04 -1.97
C ILE A 69 -1.68 -2.15 -1.12
N GLN A 70 -2.95 -2.42 -1.39
CA GLN A 70 -3.68 -3.56 -0.86
C GLN A 70 -4.02 -4.51 -2.00
N PHE A 71 -3.63 -5.77 -1.85
CA PHE A 71 -3.89 -6.80 -2.85
C PHE A 71 -4.19 -8.14 -2.19
N GLN A 72 -4.95 -8.97 -2.87
CA GLN A 72 -5.39 -10.27 -2.35
C GLN A 72 -4.94 -11.37 -3.29
N SER A 73 -4.48 -12.49 -2.73
CA SER A 73 -4.22 -13.69 -3.53
C SER A 73 -5.53 -14.30 -4.03
N ILE A 74 -5.63 -14.56 -5.33
CA ILE A 74 -6.75 -15.27 -5.93
C ILE A 74 -6.39 -16.76 -5.91
N LYS A 75 -7.21 -17.60 -5.27
CA LYS A 75 -7.06 -19.04 -5.42
C LYS A 75 -7.41 -19.41 -6.88
N LYS A 76 -6.47 -20.06 -7.58
CA LYS A 76 -6.79 -20.93 -8.71
C LYS A 76 -7.47 -22.20 -8.20
#